data_AF-A0A950G8B5-F1
#
_entry.id   AF-A0A950G8B5-F1
#
_cell.length_a   1.000
_cell.length_b   1.000
_cell.length_c   1.000
_cell.angle_alpha   90.00
_cell.angle_beta   90.00
_cell.angle_gamma   90.00
#
_symmetry.space_group_name_H-M   'P 1'
#
loop_
_entity.id
_entity.type
_entity.pdbx_description
1 polymer ?
#
loop_
_entity_poly.entity_id
_entity_poly.type
_entity_poly.pdbx_seq_one_letter_code
_entity_poly.pdbx_strand_id
1 'polypeptide(L)'
;FPGGSTAHPQAYALLGDLRLPEACWDLADGVVGLEAHNNTGHLSYLFGQLKIGGWWYFYLVALAVKTPISLLITGLAGLYLLARDGWHQKRSWPMAPVLLFLTILIFSSLFSRINIGIRHVLILYPFLALGSAYALRYLWQSWAILGKALSIMLVGWQVSALITAYPDYFPYFNEAVRHPEHVLVDSDLDWGQDLRRLERRLDELKVPNIELAYQGTADLSKEPLPPFHRLPPRQPATGWVAITALTREHESAGYAWLGAYRPVERVGKTIDLYFIPP
;
A
#
# COMPACT_ATOMS: atom_id res chain seq x y z
N PHE A 1 26.00 5.92 4.55
CA PHE A 1 25.81 5.88 3.09
C PHE A 1 26.59 7.03 2.45
N PRO A 2 27.73 6.78 1.77
CA PRO A 2 28.44 7.84 1.07
C PRO A 2 28.02 7.81 -0.41
N GLY A 3 27.11 8.72 -0.75
CA GLY A 3 26.58 8.91 -2.10
C GLY A 3 25.86 10.25 -2.14
N GLY A 4 26.57 11.30 -1.72
CA GLY A 4 26.03 12.66 -1.65
C GLY A 4 25.66 13.14 -3.05
N SER A 5 24.38 13.40 -3.26
CA SER A 5 23.91 14.15 -4.41
C SER A 5 24.52 15.56 -4.36
N THR A 6 24.88 16.10 -5.52
CA THR A 6 25.45 17.45 -5.68
C THR A 6 24.48 18.58 -5.28
N ALA A 7 23.24 18.25 -4.88
CA ALA A 7 22.25 19.18 -4.36
C ALA A 7 22.49 19.53 -2.88
N HIS A 8 23.11 18.64 -2.10
CA HIS A 8 23.38 18.86 -0.67
C HIS A 8 24.14 20.17 -0.39
N PRO A 9 25.28 20.48 -1.05
CA PRO A 9 26.10 21.62 -0.65
C PRO A 9 25.41 22.97 -0.83
N GLN A 10 24.56 23.12 -1.84
CA GLN A 10 23.91 24.39 -2.18
C GLN A 10 22.73 24.71 -1.24
N ALA A 11 21.95 23.70 -0.85
CA ALA A 11 20.87 23.87 0.13
C ALA A 11 21.43 24.18 1.53
N TYR A 12 22.50 23.51 1.96
CA TYR A 12 23.18 23.86 3.21
C TYR A 12 23.88 25.22 3.13
N ALA A 13 24.42 25.63 1.98
CA ALA A 13 25.03 26.95 1.84
C ALA A 13 24.01 28.09 1.98
N LEU A 14 22.77 27.89 1.51
CA LEU A 14 21.69 28.88 1.62
C LEU A 14 21.07 28.94 3.02
N LEU A 15 21.09 27.83 3.76
CA LEU A 15 20.54 27.71 5.11
C LEU A 15 21.60 27.83 6.21
N GLY A 16 22.89 27.76 5.89
CA GLY A 16 23.99 27.70 6.86
C GLY A 16 24.15 28.96 7.72
N ASP A 17 23.66 30.10 7.22
CA ASP A 17 23.62 31.36 7.95
C ASP A 17 22.41 31.46 8.91
N LEU A 18 21.43 30.55 8.79
CA LEU A 18 20.25 30.49 9.64
C LEU A 18 20.50 29.51 10.79
N ARG A 19 20.52 30.01 12.03
CA ARG A 19 20.48 29.17 13.24
C ARG A 19 19.09 28.58 13.41
N LEU A 20 18.79 27.54 12.65
CA LEU A 20 17.56 26.76 12.80
C LEU A 20 17.71 25.73 13.94
N PRO A 21 16.61 25.39 14.64
CA PRO A 21 16.58 24.24 15.54
C PRO A 21 17.03 22.96 14.83
N GLU A 22 17.65 22.03 15.56
CA GLU A 22 18.11 20.73 15.05
C GLU A 22 17.03 19.98 14.28
N ALA A 23 15.79 19.99 14.79
CA ALA A 23 14.65 19.37 14.12
C ALA A 23 14.36 19.92 12.70
N CYS A 24 14.68 21.18 12.42
CA CYS A 24 14.53 21.75 11.09
C CYS A 24 15.60 21.23 10.13
N TRP A 25 16.81 20.96 10.64
CA TRP A 25 17.86 20.32 9.88
C TRP A 25 17.53 18.86 9.59
N ASP A 26 17.03 18.12 10.58
CA ASP A 26 16.57 16.74 10.38
C ASP A 26 15.47 16.65 9.31
N LEU A 27 14.54 17.62 9.30
CA LEU A 27 13.51 17.72 8.28
C LEU A 27 14.11 17.97 6.89
N ALA A 28 15.06 18.91 6.79
CA ALA A 28 15.73 19.22 5.53
C ALA A 28 16.49 17.98 5.00
N ASP A 29 17.23 17.31 5.88
CA ASP A 29 17.97 16.08 5.58
C ASP A 29 17.02 14.97 5.11
N GLY A 30 15.86 14.83 5.77
CA GLY A 30 14.82 13.89 5.37
C GLY A 30 14.23 14.20 4.00
N VAL A 31 13.97 15.48 3.68
CA VAL A 31 13.48 15.91 2.36
C VAL A 31 14.50 15.62 1.27
N VAL A 32 15.78 15.96 1.50
CA VAL A 32 16.85 15.70 0.52
C VAL A 32 17.09 14.19 0.35
N GLY A 33 17.05 13.43 1.45
CA GLY A 33 17.14 11.97 1.41
C GLY A 33 16.00 11.34 0.61
N LEU A 34 14.77 11.84 0.77
CA LEU A 34 13.61 11.40 0.01
C LEU A 34 13.76 11.75 -1.48
N GLU A 35 14.22 12.96 -1.81
CA GLU A 35 14.47 13.37 -3.20
C GLU A 35 15.54 12.48 -3.85
N ALA A 36 16.65 12.24 -3.16
CA ALA A 36 17.71 11.36 -3.63
C ALA A 36 17.19 9.95 -3.89
N HIS A 37 16.41 9.39 -2.96
CA HIS A 37 15.79 8.08 -3.11
C HIS A 37 14.80 8.04 -4.28
N ASN A 38 14.01 9.10 -4.45
CA ASN A 38 13.07 9.23 -5.54
C ASN A 38 13.79 9.29 -6.90
N ASN A 39 14.91 10.02 -6.98
CA ASN A 39 15.73 10.11 -8.19
C ASN A 39 16.39 8.78 -8.57
N THR A 40 16.85 7.99 -7.58
CA THR A 40 17.33 6.61 -7.83
C THR A 40 16.20 5.66 -8.24
N GLY A 41 14.97 5.95 -7.82
CA GLY A 41 13.82 5.08 -7.98
C GLY A 41 13.82 3.91 -7.00
N HIS A 42 12.70 3.19 -6.96
CA HIS A 42 12.52 2.00 -6.13
C HIS A 42 12.02 0.85 -7.00
N LEU A 43 12.44 -0.39 -6.72
CA LEU A 43 11.89 -1.57 -7.38
C LEU A 43 10.40 -1.68 -7.01
N SER A 44 9.54 -1.41 -7.98
CA SER A 44 8.09 -1.36 -7.77
C SER A 44 7.41 -2.51 -8.48
N TYR A 45 6.24 -2.91 -7.99
CA TYR A 45 5.44 -3.96 -8.59
C TYR A 45 4.03 -3.47 -8.92
N LEU A 46 3.52 -3.85 -10.09
CA LEU A 46 2.13 -3.58 -10.49
C LEU A 46 1.68 -4.62 -11.53
N PHE A 47 0.54 -5.28 -11.31
CA PHE A 47 -0.05 -6.23 -12.26
C PHE A 47 0.91 -7.33 -12.77
N GLY A 48 1.67 -7.96 -11.86
CA GLY A 48 2.64 -9.01 -12.22
C GLY A 48 3.93 -8.50 -12.86
N GLN A 49 4.12 -7.18 -12.97
CA GLN A 49 5.31 -6.59 -13.59
C GLN A 49 6.18 -5.91 -12.54
N LEU A 50 7.50 -6.07 -12.69
CA LEU A 50 8.52 -5.38 -11.91
C LEU A 50 9.12 -4.22 -12.70
N LYS A 51 9.29 -3.06 -12.05
CA LYS A 51 9.93 -1.91 -12.67
C LYS A 51 10.56 -0.97 -11.65
N ILE A 52 11.82 -0.59 -11.89
CA ILE A 52 12.46 0.48 -11.13
C ILE A 52 11.84 1.83 -11.52
N GLY A 53 11.39 2.58 -10.51
CA GLY A 53 10.78 3.90 -10.71
C GLY A 53 9.27 3.87 -10.99
N GLY A 54 8.67 2.68 -11.06
CA GLY A 54 7.22 2.48 -11.09
C GLY A 54 6.47 3.00 -12.32
N TRP A 55 5.20 3.36 -12.12
CA TRP A 55 4.24 3.75 -13.16
C TRP A 55 3.50 5.02 -12.76
N TRP A 56 3.27 5.90 -13.74
CA TRP A 56 2.54 7.15 -13.48
C TRP A 56 1.11 6.89 -12.96
N TYR A 57 0.49 5.78 -13.34
CA TYR A 57 -0.86 5.41 -12.93
C TYR A 57 -0.89 4.53 -11.67
N PHE A 58 0.24 4.29 -11.01
CA PHE A 58 0.31 3.44 -9.82
C PHE A 58 -0.66 3.90 -8.72
N TYR A 59 -0.64 5.19 -8.38
CA TYR A 59 -1.51 5.73 -7.33
C TYR A 59 -2.99 5.76 -7.71
N LEU A 60 -3.30 5.82 -9.02
CA LEU A 60 -4.68 5.66 -9.50
C LEU A 60 -5.17 4.24 -9.23
N VAL A 61 -4.35 3.24 -9.55
CA VAL A 61 -4.68 1.83 -9.29
C VAL A 61 -4.74 1.57 -7.80
N ALA A 62 -3.72 1.98 -7.03
CA ALA A 62 -3.69 1.82 -5.58
C ALA A 62 -4.93 2.41 -4.94
N LEU A 63 -5.28 3.66 -5.24
CA LEU A 63 -6.50 4.28 -4.72
C LEU A 63 -7.76 3.52 -5.15
N ALA A 64 -7.84 3.08 -6.40
CA ALA A 64 -9.01 2.36 -6.93
C ALA A 64 -9.21 0.96 -6.32
N VAL A 65 -8.14 0.26 -5.92
CA VAL A 65 -8.24 -1.12 -5.41
C VAL A 65 -8.17 -1.21 -3.89
N LYS A 66 -7.51 -0.26 -3.22
CA LYS A 66 -7.39 -0.20 -1.76
C LYS A 66 -8.54 0.53 -1.08
N THR A 67 -9.29 1.34 -1.82
CA THR A 67 -10.41 2.10 -1.25
C THR A 67 -11.71 1.30 -1.36
N PRO A 68 -12.52 1.20 -0.28
CA PRO A 68 -13.85 0.61 -0.37
C PRO A 68 -14.68 1.22 -1.50
N ILE A 69 -15.37 0.36 -2.27
CA ILE A 69 -16.11 0.80 -3.47
C ILE A 69 -17.17 1.84 -3.11
N SER A 70 -17.84 1.69 -1.96
CA SER A 70 -18.77 2.67 -1.41
C SER A 70 -18.16 4.07 -1.27
N LEU A 71 -16.92 4.18 -0.76
CA LEU A 71 -16.21 5.45 -0.61
C LEU A 71 -15.74 6.00 -1.95
N LEU A 72 -15.31 5.14 -2.89
CA LEU A 72 -14.97 5.59 -4.25
C LEU A 72 -16.19 6.20 -4.95
N ILE A 73 -17.33 5.50 -4.93
CA ILE A 73 -18.57 5.97 -5.57
C ILE A 73 -19.03 7.28 -4.94
N THR A 74 -19.23 7.29 -3.61
CA THR A 74 -19.78 8.45 -2.92
C THR A 74 -18.79 9.62 -2.88
N GLY A 75 -17.51 9.33 -2.66
CA GLY A 75 -16.44 10.32 -2.64
C GLY A 75 -16.27 11.03 -3.97
N LEU A 76 -16.10 10.28 -5.06
CA LEU A 76 -15.93 10.87 -6.39
C LEU A 76 -17.20 11.57 -6.89
N ALA A 77 -18.39 10.99 -6.66
CA ALA A 77 -19.65 11.65 -6.98
C ALA A 77 -19.79 12.97 -6.20
N GLY A 78 -19.41 12.97 -4.93
CA GLY A 78 -19.46 14.15 -4.08
C GLY A 78 -18.46 15.24 -4.47
N LEU A 79 -17.22 14.86 -4.82
CA LEU A 79 -16.24 15.79 -5.36
C LEU A 79 -16.73 16.41 -6.68
N TYR A 80 -17.36 15.62 -7.56
CA TYR A 80 -18.00 16.14 -8.76
C TYR A 80 -19.12 17.13 -8.43
N LEU A 81 -20.02 16.79 -7.51
CA LEU A 81 -21.11 17.68 -7.09
C LEU A 81 -20.59 18.98 -6.47
N LEU A 82 -19.56 18.90 -5.64
CA LEU A 82 -18.87 20.07 -5.07
C LEU A 82 -18.26 20.96 -6.16
N ALA A 83 -17.60 20.37 -7.15
CA ALA A 83 -17.04 21.10 -8.29
C ALA A 83 -18.13 21.77 -9.11
N ARG A 84 -19.20 21.03 -9.45
CA ARG A 84 -20.35 21.52 -10.21
C ARG A 84 -20.98 22.73 -9.49
N ASP A 85 -21.30 22.57 -8.22
CA ASP A 85 -21.98 23.61 -7.45
C ASP A 85 -21.07 24.81 -7.19
N GLY A 86 -19.78 24.59 -6.93
CA GLY A 86 -18.76 25.65 -6.83
C GLY A 86 -18.62 26.45 -8.12
N TRP A 87 -18.60 25.77 -9.28
CA TRP A 87 -18.54 26.40 -10.59
C TRP A 87 -19.79 27.24 -10.89
N HIS A 88 -20.98 26.66 -10.76
CA HIS A 88 -22.24 27.36 -11.04
C HIS A 88 -22.49 28.54 -10.10
N GLN A 89 -22.15 28.40 -8.81
CA GLN A 89 -22.34 29.46 -7.81
C GLN A 89 -21.17 30.46 -7.79
N LYS A 90 -20.12 30.24 -8.60
CA LYS A 90 -18.87 31.02 -8.61
C LYS A 90 -18.22 31.13 -7.22
N ARG A 91 -18.23 30.03 -6.45
CA ARG A 91 -17.67 29.94 -5.10
C ARG A 91 -16.41 29.08 -5.10
N SER A 92 -15.33 29.62 -4.56
CA SER A 92 -14.03 28.94 -4.49
C SER A 92 -13.97 27.84 -3.43
N TRP A 93 -14.68 28.01 -2.30
CA TRP A 93 -14.62 27.08 -1.17
C TRP A 93 -15.05 25.63 -1.52
N PRO A 94 -16.19 25.39 -2.22
CA PRO A 94 -16.55 24.03 -2.65
C PRO A 94 -15.57 23.41 -3.65
N MET A 95 -14.84 24.24 -4.40
CA MET A 95 -13.84 23.76 -5.37
C MET A 95 -12.52 23.36 -4.71
N ALA A 96 -12.17 23.94 -3.55
CA ALA A 96 -10.87 23.73 -2.90
C ALA A 96 -10.57 22.24 -2.60
N PRO A 97 -11.47 21.43 -2.02
CA PRO A 97 -11.23 20.00 -1.80
C PRO A 97 -10.96 19.23 -3.10
N VAL A 98 -11.66 19.59 -4.18
CA VAL A 98 -11.53 18.94 -5.49
C VAL A 98 -10.19 19.28 -6.12
N LEU A 99 -9.81 20.55 -6.09
CA LEU A 99 -8.53 21.01 -6.61
C LEU A 99 -7.37 20.40 -5.82
N LEU A 100 -7.43 20.39 -4.49
CA LEU A 100 -6.39 19.76 -3.66
C LEU A 100 -6.28 18.25 -3.93
N PHE A 101 -7.41 17.54 -4.00
CA PHE A 101 -7.43 16.12 -4.33
C PHE A 101 -6.76 15.86 -5.70
N LEU A 102 -7.17 16.59 -6.73
CA LEU A 102 -6.62 16.43 -8.08
C LEU A 102 -5.13 16.81 -8.14
N THR A 103 -4.75 17.95 -7.56
CA THR A 103 -3.36 18.41 -7.56
C THR A 103 -2.44 17.43 -6.85
N ILE A 104 -2.81 16.94 -5.66
CA ILE A 104 -1.99 15.98 -4.92
C ILE A 104 -1.93 14.64 -5.66
N LEU A 105 -3.05 14.15 -6.20
CA LEU A 105 -3.07 12.89 -6.92
C LEU A 105 -2.23 12.96 -8.20
N ILE A 106 -2.38 14.03 -9.00
CA ILE A 106 -1.61 14.25 -10.22
C ILE A 106 -0.13 14.41 -9.89
N PHE A 107 0.20 15.23 -8.87
CA PHE A 107 1.58 15.43 -8.45
C PHE A 107 2.23 14.11 -8.03
N SER A 108 1.56 13.33 -7.17
CA SER A 108 2.08 12.03 -6.73
C SER A 108 2.22 11.06 -7.89
N SER A 109 1.24 11.04 -8.80
CA SER A 109 1.24 10.18 -9.99
C SER A 109 2.36 10.52 -10.97
N LEU A 110 2.71 11.80 -11.14
CA LEU A 110 3.73 12.21 -12.13
C LEU A 110 5.15 12.24 -11.57
N PHE A 111 5.34 12.55 -10.29
CA PHE A 111 6.66 12.85 -9.73
C PHE A 111 7.21 11.78 -8.78
N SER A 112 6.37 10.91 -8.21
CA SER A 112 6.86 9.85 -7.33
C SER A 112 7.27 8.61 -8.11
N ARG A 113 8.55 8.25 -7.98
CA ARG A 113 9.20 7.03 -8.49
C ARG A 113 9.33 5.93 -7.42
N ILE A 114 8.81 6.20 -6.22
CA ILE A 114 8.77 5.27 -5.09
C ILE A 114 7.35 4.71 -5.00
N ASN A 115 7.03 3.71 -5.82
CA ASN A 115 5.68 3.12 -5.91
C ASN A 115 5.59 1.86 -5.05
N ILE A 116 5.63 2.06 -3.74
CA ILE A 116 5.62 1.00 -2.72
C ILE A 116 4.57 1.28 -1.65
N GLY A 117 3.30 1.47 -2.01
CA GLY A 117 2.25 1.69 -1.01
C GLY A 117 1.35 2.88 -1.30
N ILE A 118 0.05 2.69 -1.05
CA ILE A 118 -0.94 3.79 -1.03
C ILE A 118 -0.65 4.86 0.05
N ARG A 119 0.22 4.56 1.02
CA ARG A 119 0.61 5.46 2.12
C ARG A 119 0.98 6.87 1.66
N HIS A 120 1.63 7.01 0.50
CA HIS A 120 2.08 8.28 -0.06
C HIS A 120 0.94 9.21 -0.49
N VAL A 121 -0.26 8.66 -0.67
CA VAL A 121 -1.47 9.41 -1.07
C VAL A 121 -2.61 9.28 -0.06
N LEU A 122 -2.33 8.87 1.19
CA LEU A 122 -3.35 8.79 2.26
C LEU A 122 -4.05 10.12 2.53
N ILE A 123 -3.35 11.23 2.29
CA ILE A 123 -3.91 12.59 2.42
C ILE A 123 -5.10 12.84 1.47
N LEU A 124 -5.33 11.97 0.48
CA LEU A 124 -6.48 12.04 -0.40
C LEU A 124 -7.80 11.58 0.26
N TYR A 125 -7.74 10.72 1.27
CA TYR A 125 -8.92 10.12 1.90
C TYR A 125 -9.84 11.13 2.60
N PRO A 126 -9.35 12.16 3.31
CA PRO A 126 -10.20 13.21 3.85
C PRO A 126 -11.05 13.92 2.77
N PHE A 127 -10.51 14.14 1.57
CA PHE A 127 -11.28 14.75 0.48
C PHE A 127 -12.34 13.80 -0.07
N LEU A 128 -12.03 12.50 -0.18
CA LEU A 128 -13.04 11.49 -0.52
C LEU A 128 -14.14 11.39 0.54
N ALA A 129 -13.80 11.47 1.83
CA ALA A 129 -14.77 11.48 2.91
C ALA A 129 -15.66 12.73 2.89
N LEU A 130 -15.08 13.90 2.61
CA LEU A 130 -15.83 15.15 2.45
C LEU A 130 -16.77 15.09 1.24
N GLY A 131 -16.28 14.57 0.11
CA GLY A 131 -17.11 14.30 -1.06
C GLY A 131 -18.26 13.36 -0.70
N SER A 132 -17.95 12.23 -0.05
CA SER A 132 -18.95 11.24 0.36
C SER A 132 -20.05 11.86 1.22
N ALA A 133 -19.69 12.66 2.23
CA ALA A 133 -20.65 13.39 3.06
C ALA A 133 -21.54 14.34 2.23
N TYR A 134 -20.95 15.05 1.26
CA TYR A 134 -21.70 15.94 0.38
C TYR A 134 -22.69 15.18 -0.52
N ALA A 135 -22.24 14.08 -1.14
CA ALA A 135 -23.07 13.23 -1.98
C ALA A 135 -24.24 12.61 -1.20
N LEU A 136 -23.96 12.05 -0.02
CA LEU A 136 -24.97 11.43 0.83
C LEU A 136 -25.98 12.47 1.34
N ARG A 137 -25.53 13.68 1.72
CA ARG A 137 -26.44 14.78 2.07
C ARG A 137 -27.36 15.14 0.89
N TYR A 138 -26.79 15.30 -0.30
CA TYR A 138 -27.56 15.65 -1.50
C TYR A 138 -28.62 14.59 -1.81
N LEU A 139 -28.23 13.31 -1.77
CA LEU A 139 -29.10 12.18 -2.00
C LEU A 139 -30.23 12.11 -0.95
N TRP A 140 -29.88 12.27 0.33
CA TRP A 140 -30.82 12.27 1.46
C TRP A 140 -31.91 13.34 1.32
N GLN A 141 -31.54 14.53 0.83
CA GLN A 141 -32.46 15.66 0.70
C GLN A 141 -33.29 15.60 -0.58
N SER A 142 -32.76 15.03 -1.66
CA SER A 142 -33.37 15.16 -2.99
C SER A 142 -34.41 14.08 -3.29
N TRP A 143 -34.21 12.84 -2.84
CA TRP A 143 -34.95 11.66 -3.34
C TRP A 143 -35.85 11.00 -2.29
N ALA A 144 -36.40 11.80 -1.36
CA ALA A 144 -37.35 11.37 -0.32
C ALA A 144 -36.95 10.03 0.35
N ILE A 145 -37.79 9.00 0.29
CA ILE A 145 -37.54 7.69 0.91
C ILE A 145 -36.41 6.94 0.18
N LEU A 146 -36.36 7.01 -1.15
CA LEU A 146 -35.35 6.32 -1.95
C LEU A 146 -33.94 6.82 -1.66
N GLY A 147 -33.78 8.15 -1.53
CA GLY A 147 -32.50 8.77 -1.19
C GLY A 147 -31.98 8.35 0.19
N LYS A 148 -32.88 8.26 1.17
CA LYS A 148 -32.56 7.75 2.51
C LYS A 148 -32.16 6.29 2.48
N ALA A 149 -32.94 5.44 1.82
CA ALA A 149 -32.66 4.01 1.69
C ALA A 149 -31.30 3.76 1.02
N LEU A 150 -31.02 4.47 -0.08
CA LEU A 150 -29.75 4.34 -0.80
C LEU A 150 -28.57 4.86 0.04
N SER A 151 -28.75 5.96 0.78
CA SER A 151 -27.72 6.46 1.69
C SER A 151 -27.39 5.45 2.80
N ILE A 152 -28.42 4.86 3.42
CA ILE A 152 -28.26 3.82 4.46
C ILE A 152 -27.56 2.60 3.87
N MET A 153 -27.95 2.16 2.66
CA MET A 153 -27.30 1.05 1.97
C MET A 153 -25.81 1.32 1.71
N LEU A 154 -25.45 2.50 1.20
CA LEU A 154 -24.06 2.88 0.92
C LEU A 154 -23.21 2.98 2.18
N VAL A 155 -23.78 3.50 3.28
CA VAL A 155 -23.12 3.50 4.59
C VAL A 155 -22.99 2.08 5.13
N GLY A 156 -24.01 1.24 4.97
CA GLY A 156 -23.97 -0.18 5.35
C GLY A 156 -22.88 -0.94 4.60
N TRP A 157 -22.70 -0.67 3.30
CA TRP A 157 -21.61 -1.23 2.49
C TRP A 157 -20.24 -0.72 2.96
N GLN A 158 -20.12 0.56 3.30
CA GLN A 158 -18.88 1.07 3.88
C GLN A 158 -18.50 0.38 5.20
N VAL A 159 -19.50 0.11 6.04
CA VAL A 159 -19.31 -0.63 7.30
C VAL A 159 -19.01 -2.10 7.04
N SER A 160 -19.60 -2.73 6.02
CA SER A 160 -19.29 -4.11 5.70
C SER A 160 -17.82 -4.29 5.31
N ALA A 161 -17.22 -3.33 4.60
CA ALA A 161 -15.78 -3.37 4.28
C ALA A 161 -14.90 -3.39 5.54
N LEU A 162 -15.28 -2.66 6.59
CA LEU A 162 -14.59 -2.70 7.88
C LEU A 162 -14.73 -4.08 8.55
N ILE A 163 -15.92 -4.65 8.53
CA ILE A 163 -16.20 -5.94 9.17
C ILE A 163 -15.47 -7.08 8.44
N THR A 164 -15.50 -7.10 7.11
CA THR A 164 -14.87 -8.16 6.31
C THR A 164 -13.35 -8.06 6.28
N ALA A 165 -12.80 -6.85 6.45
CA ALA A 165 -11.36 -6.65 6.54
C ALA A 165 -10.78 -7.10 7.89
N TYR A 166 -11.57 -7.06 8.97
CA TYR A 166 -11.11 -7.42 10.31
C TYR A 166 -10.56 -8.86 10.37
N PRO A 167 -9.46 -9.12 11.09
CA PRO A 167 -8.64 -8.16 11.87
C PRO A 167 -7.56 -7.44 11.05
N ASP A 168 -7.49 -7.70 9.75
CA ASP A 168 -6.36 -7.37 8.87
C ASP A 168 -6.71 -6.31 7.84
N TYR A 169 -6.75 -5.06 8.32
CA TYR A 169 -7.04 -3.88 7.52
C TYR A 169 -5.93 -3.51 6.55
N PHE A 170 -4.67 -3.76 6.92
CA PHE A 170 -3.52 -3.39 6.11
C PHE A 170 -3.51 -4.06 4.72
N PRO A 171 -3.63 -5.39 4.61
CA PRO A 171 -3.72 -6.08 3.32
C PRO A 171 -5.09 -5.95 2.64
N TYR A 172 -5.98 -5.06 3.09
CA TYR A 172 -7.32 -4.92 2.49
C TYR A 172 -7.22 -4.50 1.02
N PHE A 173 -8.04 -5.14 0.19
CA PHE A 173 -8.42 -4.70 -1.15
C PHE A 173 -9.94 -4.77 -1.24
N ASN A 174 -10.52 -3.92 -2.06
CA ASN A 174 -11.96 -3.94 -2.27
C ASN A 174 -12.40 -5.17 -3.08
N GLU A 175 -13.71 -5.36 -3.14
CA GLU A 175 -14.37 -6.56 -3.62
C GLU A 175 -14.16 -6.82 -5.12
N ALA A 176 -13.64 -5.84 -5.87
CA ALA A 176 -13.28 -5.99 -7.27
C ALA A 176 -11.97 -6.77 -7.47
N VAL A 177 -11.15 -6.91 -6.41
CA VAL A 177 -9.84 -7.59 -6.47
C VAL A 177 -9.89 -8.92 -5.74
N ARG A 178 -9.81 -10.02 -6.51
CA ARG A 178 -9.81 -11.39 -5.95
C ARG A 178 -8.43 -11.89 -5.54
N HIS A 179 -7.39 -11.48 -6.27
CA HIS A 179 -6.00 -11.88 -6.04
C HIS A 179 -5.13 -10.63 -5.84
N PRO A 180 -5.13 -10.06 -4.61
CA PRO A 180 -4.33 -8.89 -4.24
C PRO A 180 -2.87 -8.97 -4.66
N GLU A 181 -2.24 -10.14 -4.48
CA GLU A 181 -0.83 -10.41 -4.77
C GLU A 181 -0.48 -10.20 -6.25
N HIS A 182 -1.45 -10.36 -7.15
CA HIS A 182 -1.22 -10.13 -8.58
C HIS A 182 -1.42 -8.66 -8.99
N VAL A 183 -1.91 -7.81 -8.11
CA VAL A 183 -2.22 -6.40 -8.40
C VAL A 183 -1.18 -5.47 -7.78
N LEU A 184 -1.04 -5.51 -6.45
CA LEU A 184 -0.05 -4.75 -5.68
C LEU A 184 0.54 -5.65 -4.59
N VAL A 185 1.86 -5.71 -4.52
CA VAL A 185 2.60 -6.40 -3.43
C VAL A 185 3.40 -5.38 -2.62
N ASP A 186 4.42 -5.87 -1.91
CA ASP A 186 5.32 -5.07 -1.08
C ASP A 186 4.50 -4.48 0.07
N SER A 187 4.77 -3.24 0.43
CA SER A 187 4.14 -2.57 1.54
C SER A 187 2.67 -2.18 1.30
N ASP A 188 2.08 -2.58 0.17
CA ASP A 188 0.62 -2.62 0.02
C ASP A 188 0.01 -3.91 0.57
N LEU A 189 0.75 -5.00 0.70
CA LEU A 189 0.20 -6.29 1.16
C LEU A 189 0.84 -6.77 2.47
N ASP A 190 2.16 -6.64 2.59
CA ASP A 190 2.91 -7.04 3.77
C ASP A 190 4.01 -6.04 4.10
N TRP A 191 4.09 -5.67 5.37
CA TRP A 191 5.19 -4.86 5.89
C TRP A 191 5.85 -5.47 7.14
N GLY A 192 5.71 -6.79 7.28
CA GLY A 192 6.28 -7.58 8.37
C GLY A 192 5.24 -8.13 9.34
N GLN A 193 3.96 -7.80 9.19
CA GLN A 193 2.93 -8.29 10.11
C GLN A 193 2.73 -9.81 10.01
N ASP A 194 2.94 -10.39 8.83
CA ASP A 194 2.76 -11.84 8.64
C ASP A 194 4.02 -12.63 9.04
N LEU A 195 5.20 -11.99 9.10
CA LEU A 195 6.39 -12.61 9.70
C LEU A 195 6.15 -12.96 11.18
N ARG A 196 5.52 -12.05 11.93
CA ARG A 196 5.11 -12.30 13.33
C ARG A 196 4.13 -13.45 13.48
N ARG A 197 3.27 -13.65 12.47
CA ARG A 197 2.33 -14.79 12.45
C ARG A 197 3.06 -16.07 12.13
N LEU A 198 4.02 -16.02 11.21
CA LEU A 198 4.87 -17.16 10.87
C LEU A 198 5.65 -17.62 12.09
N GLU A 199 6.30 -16.72 12.83
CA GLU A 199 7.00 -17.03 14.09
C GLU A 199 6.12 -17.85 15.04
N ARG A 200 4.91 -17.35 15.37
CA ARG A 200 3.98 -18.06 16.24
C ARG A 200 3.56 -19.40 15.66
N ARG A 201 3.29 -19.44 14.36
CA ARG A 201 2.79 -20.65 13.70
C ARG A 201 3.85 -21.76 13.65
N LEU A 202 5.10 -21.40 13.42
CA LEU A 202 6.22 -22.34 13.44
C LEU A 202 6.46 -22.88 14.85
N ASP A 203 6.30 -22.05 15.90
CA ASP A 203 6.36 -22.52 17.28
C ASP A 203 5.20 -23.47 17.63
N GLU A 204 3.96 -23.17 17.20
CA GLU A 204 2.81 -24.06 17.40
C GLU A 204 3.01 -25.44 16.74
N LEU A 205 3.55 -25.44 15.52
CA LEU A 205 3.87 -26.64 14.76
C LEU A 205 5.14 -27.35 15.23
N LYS A 206 5.90 -26.73 16.14
CA LYS A 206 7.20 -27.22 16.63
C LYS A 206 8.15 -27.55 15.47
N VAL A 207 8.20 -26.65 14.48
CA VAL A 207 9.06 -26.79 13.30
C VAL A 207 10.53 -26.73 13.72
N PRO A 208 11.34 -27.77 13.46
CA PRO A 208 12.73 -27.83 13.94
C PRO A 208 13.69 -26.96 13.11
N ASN A 209 13.41 -26.80 11.81
CA ASN A 209 14.16 -25.94 10.89
C ASN A 209 13.28 -25.56 9.70
N ILE A 210 13.61 -24.46 9.01
CA ILE A 210 12.83 -23.97 7.88
C ILE A 210 13.69 -23.37 6.76
N GLU A 211 13.28 -23.62 5.52
CA GLU A 211 13.77 -22.95 4.32
C GLU A 211 12.91 -21.70 4.06
N LEU A 212 13.53 -20.52 4.13
CA LEU A 212 12.81 -19.24 4.17
C LEU A 212 13.17 -18.35 2.97
N ALA A 213 12.21 -18.17 2.07
CA ALA A 213 12.24 -17.21 0.97
C ALA A 213 11.50 -15.93 1.39
N TYR A 214 12.16 -15.12 2.21
CA TYR A 214 11.61 -13.90 2.80
C TYR A 214 12.25 -12.63 2.23
N GLN A 215 11.41 -11.70 1.80
CA GLN A 215 11.81 -10.34 1.42
C GLN A 215 11.06 -9.36 2.33
N GLY A 216 11.82 -8.57 3.09
CA GLY A 216 11.34 -7.57 4.02
C GLY A 216 12.52 -6.88 4.73
N THR A 217 12.23 -5.92 5.60
CA THR A 217 13.25 -5.09 6.28
C THR A 217 13.66 -5.62 7.65
N ALA A 218 13.00 -6.66 8.15
CA ALA A 218 13.30 -7.25 9.46
C ALA A 218 14.68 -7.91 9.50
N ASP A 219 15.37 -7.73 10.62
CA ASP A 219 16.59 -8.46 10.92
C ASP A 219 16.22 -9.85 11.45
N LEU A 220 16.13 -10.82 10.54
CA LEU A 220 15.70 -12.19 10.84
C LEU A 220 16.54 -12.88 11.93
N SER A 221 17.77 -12.43 12.19
CA SER A 221 18.61 -12.99 13.25
C SER A 221 18.11 -12.65 14.67
N LYS A 222 17.27 -11.62 14.79
CA LYS A 222 16.65 -11.18 16.05
C LYS A 222 15.20 -11.65 16.19
N GLU A 223 14.68 -12.32 15.18
CA GLU A 223 13.30 -12.80 15.21
C GLU A 223 13.22 -14.19 15.84
N PRO A 224 12.13 -14.50 16.57
CA PRO A 224 11.92 -15.79 17.23
C PRO A 224 11.54 -16.89 16.22
N LEU A 225 12.38 -17.08 15.20
CA LEU A 225 12.27 -18.13 14.21
C LEU A 225 13.06 -19.37 14.67
N PRO A 226 12.64 -20.58 14.28
CA PRO A 226 13.53 -21.74 14.38
C PRO A 226 14.77 -21.53 13.50
N PRO A 227 15.82 -22.36 13.65
CA PRO A 227 16.96 -22.37 12.73
C PRO A 227 16.48 -22.34 11.28
N PHE A 228 16.91 -21.33 10.52
CA PHE A 228 16.45 -21.13 9.16
C PHE A 228 17.61 -21.04 8.19
N HIS A 229 17.37 -21.52 6.99
CA HIS A 229 18.22 -21.31 5.83
C HIS A 229 17.48 -20.40 4.86
N ARG A 230 18.21 -19.44 4.26
CA ARG A 230 17.61 -18.62 3.21
C ARG A 230 17.45 -19.50 1.99
N LEU A 231 16.24 -19.58 1.46
CA LEU A 231 15.93 -20.32 0.25
C LEU A 231 16.16 -19.42 -0.97
N PRO A 232 17.20 -19.65 -1.79
CA PRO A 232 17.42 -18.89 -3.02
C PRO A 232 16.52 -19.38 -4.17
N PRO A 233 16.30 -18.55 -5.20
CA PRO A 233 15.55 -18.95 -6.37
C PRO A 233 16.24 -20.10 -7.12
N ARG A 234 15.45 -20.98 -7.75
CA ARG A 234 15.87 -22.13 -8.56
C ARG A 234 16.66 -23.21 -7.81
N GLN A 235 16.57 -23.24 -6.48
CA GLN A 235 17.16 -24.30 -5.64
C GLN A 235 16.03 -24.97 -4.85
N PRO A 236 15.43 -26.06 -5.39
CA PRO A 236 14.42 -26.82 -4.67
C PRO A 236 14.96 -27.35 -3.34
N ALA A 237 14.13 -27.30 -2.31
CA ALA A 237 14.46 -27.79 -0.98
C ALA A 237 13.34 -28.68 -0.43
N THR A 238 13.69 -29.56 0.50
CA THR A 238 12.77 -30.49 1.17
C THR A 238 12.50 -30.04 2.61
N GLY A 239 11.46 -30.56 3.24
CA GLY A 239 11.04 -30.17 4.58
C GLY A 239 10.14 -28.92 4.59
N TRP A 240 10.22 -28.15 5.67
CA TRP A 240 9.39 -26.95 5.83
C TRP A 240 9.95 -25.80 4.98
N VAL A 241 9.10 -25.24 4.12
CA VAL A 241 9.44 -24.11 3.25
C VAL A 241 8.42 -22.99 3.46
N ALA A 242 8.86 -21.77 3.74
CA ALA A 242 8.02 -20.58 3.75
C ALA A 242 8.47 -19.56 2.71
N ILE A 243 7.52 -18.99 1.98
CA ILE A 243 7.78 -17.96 0.97
C ILE A 243 6.77 -16.83 1.08
N THR A 244 7.25 -15.59 1.07
CA THR A 244 6.37 -14.41 1.05
C THR A 244 5.83 -14.17 -0.36
N ALA A 245 4.62 -13.63 -0.47
CA ALA A 245 4.01 -13.21 -1.73
C ALA A 245 4.92 -12.24 -2.48
N LEU A 246 5.59 -11.34 -1.76
CA LEU A 246 6.58 -10.41 -2.33
C LEU A 246 7.71 -11.16 -3.05
N THR A 247 8.39 -12.09 -2.35
CA THR A 247 9.48 -12.88 -2.94
C THR A 247 9.00 -13.70 -4.13
N ARG A 248 7.80 -14.29 -4.03
CA ARG A 248 7.21 -15.08 -5.11
C ARG A 248 6.92 -14.24 -6.34
N GLU A 249 6.30 -13.08 -6.20
CA GLU A 249 5.94 -12.24 -7.36
C GLU A 249 7.18 -11.59 -7.97
N HIS A 250 8.21 -11.30 -7.17
CA HIS A 250 9.47 -10.78 -7.68
C HIS A 250 10.30 -11.80 -8.48
N GLU A 251 10.28 -13.06 -8.04
CA GLU A 251 11.09 -14.14 -8.61
C GLU A 251 10.22 -15.35 -9.00
N SER A 252 9.09 -15.08 -9.65
CA SER A 252 8.06 -16.09 -9.97
C SER A 252 8.62 -17.29 -10.73
N ALA A 253 9.50 -17.06 -11.71
CA ALA A 253 10.20 -18.11 -12.44
C ALA A 253 11.21 -18.88 -11.56
N GLY A 254 11.82 -18.21 -10.58
CA GLY A 254 12.77 -18.82 -9.65
C GLY A 254 12.12 -19.80 -8.67
N TYR A 255 10.89 -19.51 -8.25
CA TYR A 255 10.14 -20.32 -7.29
C TYR A 255 9.01 -21.14 -7.93
N ALA A 256 8.93 -21.22 -9.26
CA ALA A 256 7.88 -21.93 -9.98
C ALA A 256 7.74 -23.41 -9.59
N TRP A 257 8.82 -24.03 -9.11
CA TRP A 257 8.83 -25.43 -8.63
C TRP A 257 7.89 -25.66 -7.44
N LEU A 258 7.61 -24.62 -6.63
CA LEU A 258 6.63 -24.71 -5.54
C LEU A 258 5.20 -24.90 -6.07
N GLY A 259 4.94 -24.58 -7.33
CA GLY A 259 3.64 -24.81 -7.97
C GLY A 259 3.28 -26.29 -8.14
N ALA A 260 4.25 -27.20 -8.03
CA ALA A 260 4.00 -28.65 -7.98
C ALA A 260 3.43 -29.11 -6.64
N TYR A 261 3.45 -28.25 -5.61
CA TYR A 261 3.04 -28.57 -4.25
C TYR A 261 1.89 -27.67 -3.81
N ARG A 262 1.02 -28.20 -2.95
CA ARG A 262 -0.02 -27.40 -2.30
C ARG A 262 0.52 -26.87 -0.97
N PRO A 263 0.38 -25.57 -0.67
CA PRO A 263 0.69 -25.06 0.66
C PRO A 263 -0.10 -25.85 1.72
N VAL A 264 0.56 -26.15 2.84
CA VAL A 264 -0.10 -26.67 4.04
C VAL A 264 -1.10 -25.63 4.53
N GLU A 265 -0.67 -24.37 4.57
CA GLU A 265 -1.51 -23.23 4.88
C GLU A 265 -0.90 -21.93 4.32
N ARG A 266 -1.74 -20.90 4.23
CA ARG A 266 -1.28 -19.52 4.05
C ARG A 266 -1.30 -18.85 5.42
N VAL A 267 -0.12 -18.53 5.95
CA VAL A 267 0.05 -17.81 7.21
C VAL A 267 -0.22 -16.33 6.97
N GLY A 268 -1.21 -15.80 7.69
CA GLY A 268 -1.72 -14.45 7.44
C GLY A 268 -2.41 -14.35 6.08
N LYS A 269 -2.07 -13.34 5.29
CA LYS A 269 -2.55 -13.17 3.91
C LYS A 269 -1.44 -13.29 2.87
N THR A 270 -0.17 -13.41 3.27
CA THR A 270 0.96 -13.23 2.35
C THR A 270 2.01 -14.34 2.37
N ILE A 271 2.07 -15.21 3.37
CA ILE A 271 3.13 -16.22 3.48
C ILE A 271 2.57 -17.60 3.22
N ASP A 272 3.01 -18.27 2.16
CA ASP A 272 2.66 -19.67 1.93
C ASP A 272 3.66 -20.58 2.66
N LEU A 273 3.15 -21.47 3.49
CA LEU A 273 3.90 -22.47 4.23
C LEU A 273 3.68 -23.85 3.62
N TYR A 274 4.77 -24.54 3.29
CA TYR A 274 4.79 -25.85 2.65
C TYR A 274 5.50 -26.86 3.52
N PHE A 275 5.15 -28.13 3.30
CA PHE A 275 5.96 -29.26 3.71
C PHE A 275 6.27 -30.10 2.46
N ILE A 276 7.52 -30.10 2.04
CA ILE A 276 7.99 -30.79 0.84
C ILE A 276 8.58 -32.14 1.26
N PRO A 277 8.07 -33.27 0.74
CA PRO A 277 8.60 -34.59 1.09
C PRO A 277 10.05 -34.74 0.62
N PRO A 278 10.88 -35.52 1.35
CA PRO A 278 12.25 -35.84 0.95
C PRO A 278 12.31 -36.71 -0.31
#